data_AF-F4N4J5-F1
#
_entry.id   AF-F4N4J5-F1
#
_cell.length_a   1.000
_cell.length_b   1.000
_cell.length_c   1.000
_cell.angle_alpha   90.00
_cell.angle_beta   90.00
_cell.angle_gamma   90.00
#
_symmetry.space_group_name_H-M   'P 1'
#
loop_
_entity.id
_entity.type
_entity.pdbx_description
1 polymer ?
#
loop_
_entity_poly.entity_id
_entity_poly.type
_entity_poly.pdbx_seq_one_letter_code
_entity_poly.pdbx_strand_id
1 'polypeptide(L)'
;MTQFVPIKKLDIFRRLSNNERVLTGVLAQNSQGVYFQYDSDYLLNYPGLSPFNLPFDSELHQAPREPHQGLHGVFTDSLPDGWGSLLMNRVFRQHGILPHQLTAMDRLAYIGNRGMGALEYCPTSDYATQDNSNWIDVVTLGEEAQLLYDGQTETVLAQLANAGSSGGARPKAQIYLQRDNTTLASTIEKSGLEPWLVKFTSASLDLGHEEGLCEAAYLTMAAQAGIDVPQWQLITPPEKSPAIAWLALRRFGASTAHHNMAVITFIVLPVCLMWIFVPLLLIMKH
;
A
#
# COMPACT_ATOMS: atom_id res chain seq x y z
N MET A 1 -29.63 -1.88 11.20
CA MET A 1 -28.27 -1.46 10.79
C MET A 1 -27.70 -0.65 11.94
N THR A 2 -26.62 -1.11 12.55
CA THR A 2 -25.90 -0.37 13.59
C THR A 2 -25.31 0.91 12.97
N GLN A 3 -25.50 2.04 13.64
CA GLN A 3 -24.95 3.32 13.20
C GLN A 3 -23.42 3.26 13.26
N PHE A 4 -22.74 3.68 12.19
CA PHE A 4 -21.28 3.81 12.18
C PHE A 4 -20.83 4.81 13.25
N VAL A 5 -19.87 4.42 14.08
CA VAL A 5 -19.30 5.25 15.14
C VAL A 5 -17.82 5.49 14.83
N PRO A 6 -17.40 6.75 14.56
CA PRO A 6 -16.00 7.06 14.31
C PRO A 6 -15.10 6.74 15.51
N ILE A 7 -13.88 6.29 15.23
CA ILE A 7 -12.86 5.90 16.19
C ILE A 7 -12.36 7.12 16.96
N LYS A 8 -12.66 7.21 18.25
CA LYS A 8 -12.28 8.38 19.07
C LYS A 8 -10.85 8.33 19.61
N LYS A 9 -10.29 7.14 19.73
CA LYS A 9 -8.97 6.90 20.33
C LYS A 9 -8.28 5.73 19.64
N LEU A 10 -6.98 5.88 19.38
CA LEU A 10 -6.09 4.81 18.97
C LEU A 10 -4.85 4.79 19.87
N ASP A 11 -4.54 3.64 20.43
CA ASP A 11 -3.22 3.36 20.99
C ASP A 11 -2.27 3.03 19.83
N ILE A 12 -1.11 3.69 19.83
CA ILE A 12 -0.12 3.59 18.76
C ILE A 12 1.05 2.77 19.26
N PHE A 13 1.35 1.67 18.58
CA PHE A 13 2.48 0.82 18.91
C PHE A 13 3.54 0.91 17.81
N ARG A 14 4.79 0.75 18.21
CA ARG A 14 5.92 0.59 17.30
C ARG A 14 6.47 -0.83 17.45
N ARG A 15 6.58 -1.54 16.32
CA ARG A 15 7.28 -2.81 16.23
C ARG A 15 8.77 -2.55 15.95
N LEU A 16 9.62 -2.97 16.89
CA LEU A 16 11.06 -2.84 16.79
C LEU A 16 11.67 -3.94 15.91
N SER A 17 12.96 -3.81 15.57
CA SER A 17 13.68 -4.78 14.74
C SER A 17 13.83 -6.17 15.38
N ASN A 18 13.70 -6.26 16.70
CA ASN A 18 13.64 -7.50 17.47
C ASN A 18 12.21 -8.08 17.59
N ASN A 19 11.24 -7.56 16.83
CA ASN A 19 9.80 -7.86 16.90
C ASN A 19 9.10 -7.50 18.22
N GLU A 20 9.77 -6.78 19.12
CA GLU A 20 9.13 -6.25 20.32
C GLU A 20 8.12 -5.16 19.94
N ARG A 21 6.98 -5.18 20.60
CA ARG A 21 5.88 -4.25 20.40
C ARG A 21 5.83 -3.29 21.58
N VAL A 22 6.12 -2.02 21.32
CA VAL A 22 6.22 -0.98 22.34
C VAL A 22 5.09 0.03 22.16
N LEU A 23 4.38 0.36 23.24
CA LEU A 23 3.40 1.44 23.23
C LEU A 23 4.15 2.76 23.04
N THR A 24 3.84 3.47 21.96
CA THR A 24 4.50 4.75 21.64
C THR A 24 3.71 5.95 22.17
N GLY A 25 2.39 5.84 22.19
CA GLY A 25 1.51 6.92 22.62
C GLY A 25 0.08 6.70 22.18
N VAL A 26 -0.71 7.76 22.26
CA VAL A 26 -2.14 7.73 22.00
C VAL A 26 -2.50 8.83 21.00
N LEU A 27 -3.24 8.45 19.95
CA LEU A 27 -4.02 9.37 19.15
C LEU A 27 -5.45 9.48 19.69
N ALA A 28 -5.99 10.69 19.76
CA ALA A 28 -7.39 10.94 20.11
C ALA A 28 -8.00 11.98 19.14
N GLN A 29 -9.28 11.82 18.80
CA GLN A 29 -10.00 12.80 17.98
C GLN A 29 -11.27 13.33 18.65
N ASN A 30 -11.55 14.61 18.44
CA ASN A 30 -12.79 15.27 18.81
C ASN A 30 -13.19 16.27 17.70
N SER A 31 -14.16 17.16 17.97
CA SER A 31 -14.62 18.15 16.99
C SER A 31 -13.59 19.24 16.64
N GLN A 32 -12.52 19.40 17.44
CA GLN A 32 -11.45 20.38 17.24
C GLN A 32 -10.28 19.83 16.41
N GLY A 33 -10.09 18.51 16.38
CA GLY A 33 -9.07 17.86 15.55
C GLY A 33 -8.58 16.55 16.14
N VAL A 34 -7.43 16.09 15.63
CA VAL A 34 -6.69 14.94 16.14
C VAL A 34 -5.53 15.42 17.02
N TYR A 35 -5.29 14.70 18.10
CA TYR A 35 -4.25 14.99 19.08
C TYR A 35 -3.39 13.75 19.29
N PHE A 36 -2.10 13.95 19.55
CA PHE A 36 -1.17 12.89 19.92
C PHE A 36 -0.47 13.22 21.23
N GLN A 37 -0.27 12.22 22.07
CA GLN A 37 0.57 12.30 23.25
C GLN A 37 1.46 11.06 23.31
N TYR A 38 2.76 11.26 23.55
CA TYR A 38 3.69 10.15 23.76
C TYR A 38 3.41 9.45 25.09
N ASP A 39 3.69 8.15 25.11
CA ASP A 39 3.74 7.38 26.34
C ASP A 39 5.01 7.72 27.15
N SER A 40 4.89 7.80 28.47
CA SER A 40 6.02 8.17 29.35
C SER A 40 7.16 7.17 29.29
N ASP A 41 6.86 5.87 29.19
CA ASP A 41 7.89 4.84 29.08
C ASP A 41 8.56 4.90 27.71
N TYR A 42 7.83 5.32 26.67
CA TYR A 42 8.42 5.52 25.36
C TYR A 42 9.43 6.67 25.36
N LEU A 43 9.08 7.81 25.98
CA LEU A 43 9.94 8.99 26.09
C LEU A 43 11.28 8.70 26.79
N LEU A 44 11.27 7.79 27.76
CA LEU A 44 12.45 7.43 28.55
C LEU A 44 13.39 6.46 27.83
N ASN A 45 12.84 5.55 27.03
CA ASN A 45 13.58 4.37 26.55
C ASN A 45 13.85 4.37 25.04
N TYR A 46 13.17 5.21 24.26
CA TYR A 46 13.20 5.14 22.80
C TYR A 46 13.35 6.52 22.14
N PRO A 47 13.82 6.58 20.88
CA PRO A 47 13.88 7.83 20.14
C PRO A 47 12.50 8.25 19.59
N GLY A 48 12.31 9.56 19.42
CA GLY A 48 11.09 10.14 18.85
C GLY A 48 10.75 9.65 17.44
N LEU A 49 9.45 9.71 17.11
CA LEU A 49 8.92 9.21 15.83
C LEU A 49 9.23 10.13 14.64
N SER A 50 9.22 11.45 14.85
CA SER A 50 9.49 12.45 13.81
C SER A 50 10.38 13.54 14.38
N PRO A 51 11.57 13.77 13.81
CA PRO A 51 12.50 14.76 14.35
C PRO A 51 12.09 16.23 14.10
N PHE A 52 11.12 16.49 13.23
CA PHE A 52 10.80 17.86 12.79
C PHE A 52 9.39 18.33 13.13
N ASN A 53 8.38 17.47 12.98
CA ASN A 53 6.98 17.90 12.96
C ASN A 53 6.16 17.43 14.18
N LEU A 54 6.77 16.67 15.09
CA LEU A 54 6.12 16.20 16.31
C LEU A 54 7.10 16.31 17.49
N PRO A 55 6.95 17.29 18.39
CA PRO A 55 7.84 17.46 19.53
C PRO A 55 7.91 16.20 20.39
N PHE A 56 9.12 15.82 20.81
CA PHE A 56 9.37 14.62 21.60
C PHE A 56 9.32 14.93 23.10
N ASP A 57 8.10 15.11 23.62
CA ASP A 57 7.84 15.44 25.02
C ASP A 57 6.49 14.82 25.48
N SER A 58 6.12 15.03 26.74
CA SER A 58 4.89 14.51 27.35
C SER A 58 3.65 15.37 27.12
N GLU A 59 3.76 16.47 26.36
CA GLU A 59 2.63 17.38 26.11
C GLU A 59 1.64 16.78 25.10
N LEU A 60 0.42 17.32 25.11
CA LEU A 60 -0.60 16.96 24.13
C LEU A 60 -0.44 17.82 22.88
N HIS A 61 -0.15 17.19 21.74
CA HIS A 61 0.07 17.88 20.47
C HIS A 61 -1.11 17.75 19.54
N GLN A 62 -1.77 18.87 19.24
CA GLN A 62 -2.79 18.92 18.19
C GLN A 62 -2.13 18.81 16.82
N ALA A 63 -2.68 17.96 15.96
CA ALA A 63 -2.24 17.83 14.58
C ALA A 63 -2.53 19.11 13.79
N PRO A 64 -1.57 19.58 12.96
CA PRO A 64 -1.79 20.74 12.12
C PRO A 64 -2.83 20.43 11.04
N ARG A 65 -3.63 21.44 10.66
CA ARG A 65 -4.65 21.28 9.60
C ARG A 65 -4.04 20.92 8.26
N GLU A 66 -2.91 21.54 7.93
CA GLU A 66 -2.16 21.33 6.69
C GLU A 66 -0.74 20.86 7.00
N PRO A 67 -0.08 20.11 6.10
CA PRO A 67 -0.56 19.65 4.79
C PRO A 67 -1.33 18.32 4.86
N HIS A 68 -1.51 17.77 6.06
CA HIS A 68 -1.92 16.39 6.29
C HIS A 68 -3.38 16.25 6.74
N GLN A 69 -4.22 17.24 6.42
CA GLN A 69 -5.67 17.23 6.67
C GLN A 69 -6.03 16.96 8.15
N GLY A 70 -5.27 17.55 9.09
CA GLY A 70 -5.56 17.42 10.52
C GLY A 70 -5.05 16.13 11.16
N LEU A 71 -4.03 15.48 10.58
CA LEU A 71 -3.30 14.36 11.17
C LEU A 71 -1.79 14.66 11.21
N HIS A 72 -1.07 14.15 12.21
CA HIS A 72 0.40 14.30 12.25
C HIS A 72 1.04 13.53 11.09
N GLY A 73 2.01 14.16 10.41
CA GLY A 73 2.62 13.62 9.19
C GLY A 73 3.12 12.17 9.32
N VAL A 74 3.72 11.84 10.46
CA VAL A 74 4.25 10.49 10.73
C VAL A 74 3.18 9.39 10.69
N PHE A 75 1.92 9.71 11.03
CA PHE A 75 0.82 8.74 10.92
C PHE A 75 0.21 8.75 9.52
N THR A 76 0.33 9.86 8.79
CA THR A 76 -0.19 9.95 7.41
C THR A 76 0.58 9.07 6.45
N ASP A 77 1.85 8.82 6.72
CA ASP A 77 2.69 7.89 5.95
C ASP A 77 2.16 6.45 5.98
N SER A 78 1.29 6.11 6.94
CA SER A 78 0.61 4.82 6.99
C SER A 78 -0.67 4.76 6.15
N LEU A 79 -1.26 5.90 5.81
CA LEU A 79 -2.49 5.95 5.02
C LEU A 79 -2.25 5.46 3.59
N PRO A 80 -3.18 4.68 3.01
CA PRO A 80 -3.02 4.24 1.63
C PRO A 80 -3.19 5.42 0.67
N ASP A 81 -2.50 5.35 -0.46
CA ASP A 81 -2.65 6.31 -1.56
C ASP A 81 -3.71 5.85 -2.56
N GLY A 82 -3.73 6.40 -3.78
CA GLY A 82 -4.85 6.33 -4.72
C GLY A 82 -5.52 4.96 -4.82
N TRP A 83 -4.76 3.90 -5.12
CA TRP A 83 -5.32 2.55 -5.26
C TRP A 83 -5.80 1.96 -3.93
N GLY A 84 -4.98 2.01 -2.88
CA GLY A 84 -5.37 1.46 -1.58
C GLY A 84 -6.52 2.24 -0.92
N SER A 85 -6.57 3.55 -1.11
CA SER A 85 -7.66 4.42 -0.66
C SER A 85 -8.96 4.08 -1.40
N LEU A 86 -8.89 3.79 -2.69
CA LEU A 86 -10.04 3.32 -3.48
C LEU A 86 -10.56 1.98 -2.96
N LEU A 87 -9.68 1.00 -2.73
CA LEU A 87 -10.05 -0.30 -2.15
C LEU A 87 -10.71 -0.14 -0.78
N MET A 88 -10.06 0.59 0.13
CA MET A 88 -10.57 0.84 1.48
C MET A 88 -11.94 1.54 1.44
N ASN A 89 -12.10 2.60 0.63
CA ASN A 89 -13.37 3.31 0.50
C ASN A 89 -14.49 2.38 0.01
N ARG A 90 -14.19 1.44 -0.89
CA ARG A 90 -15.18 0.47 -1.35
C ARG A 90 -15.54 -0.57 -0.30
N VAL A 91 -14.56 -1.06 0.48
CA VAL A 91 -14.86 -1.95 1.63
C VAL A 91 -15.83 -1.28 2.59
N PHE A 92 -15.58 -0.03 2.98
CA PHE A 92 -16.52 0.72 3.83
C PHE A 92 -17.90 0.92 3.18
N ARG A 93 -17.95 1.19 1.86
CA ARG A 93 -19.23 1.30 1.12
C ARG A 93 -20.01 -0.01 1.09
N GLN A 94 -19.34 -1.17 0.98
CA GLN A 94 -20.00 -2.48 1.08
C GLN A 94 -20.72 -2.66 2.44
N HIS A 95 -20.22 -2.00 3.48
CA HIS A 95 -20.85 -1.93 4.81
C HIS A 95 -21.82 -0.73 4.98
N GLY A 96 -22.15 -0.02 3.89
CA GLY A 96 -23.07 1.11 3.90
C GLY A 96 -22.48 2.42 4.44
N ILE A 97 -21.16 2.51 4.57
CA ILE A 97 -20.46 3.68 5.11
C ILE A 97 -19.92 4.52 3.96
N LEU A 98 -20.31 5.79 3.92
CA LEU A 98 -19.92 6.71 2.85
C LEU A 98 -18.55 7.32 3.13
N PRO A 99 -17.72 7.60 2.10
CA PRO A 99 -16.36 8.10 2.32
C PRO A 99 -16.25 9.39 3.15
N HIS A 100 -17.25 10.27 3.09
CA HIS A 100 -17.28 11.51 3.88
C HIS A 100 -17.56 11.29 5.37
N GLN A 101 -17.99 10.08 5.76
CA GLN A 101 -18.19 9.70 7.16
C GLN A 101 -16.90 9.21 7.80
N LEU A 102 -15.91 8.80 6.99
CA LEU A 102 -14.64 8.26 7.47
C LEU A 102 -13.66 9.36 7.84
N THR A 103 -13.14 9.33 9.07
CA THR A 103 -12.03 10.18 9.48
C THR A 103 -10.68 9.51 9.21
N ALA A 104 -9.59 10.26 9.32
CA ALA A 104 -8.24 9.70 9.23
C ALA A 104 -8.00 8.61 10.30
N MET A 105 -8.59 8.76 11.50
CA MET A 105 -8.52 7.77 12.58
C MET A 105 -9.20 6.45 12.18
N ASP A 106 -10.34 6.50 11.50
CA ASP A 106 -11.03 5.30 11.02
C ASP A 106 -10.20 4.54 9.99
N ARG A 107 -9.48 5.27 9.14
CA ARG A 107 -8.58 4.72 8.13
C ARG A 107 -7.35 4.08 8.78
N LEU A 108 -6.74 4.72 9.78
CA LEU A 108 -5.66 4.14 10.58
C LEU A 108 -6.12 2.87 11.31
N ALA A 109 -7.32 2.88 11.90
CA ALA A 109 -7.90 1.70 12.53
C ALA A 109 -8.13 0.56 11.53
N TYR A 110 -8.55 0.87 10.29
CA TYR A 110 -8.69 -0.11 9.21
C TYR A 110 -7.36 -0.75 8.82
N ILE A 111 -6.29 0.07 8.74
CA ILE A 111 -4.93 -0.43 8.51
C ILE A 111 -4.49 -1.37 9.64
N GLY A 112 -4.70 -0.95 10.89
CA GLY A 112 -4.36 -1.72 12.08
C GLY A 112 -2.87 -2.02 12.15
N ASN A 113 -2.50 -3.30 12.08
CA ASN A 113 -1.10 -3.77 12.08
C ASN A 113 -0.58 -4.20 10.70
N ARG A 114 -1.35 -3.95 9.63
CA ARG A 114 -1.01 -4.34 8.25
C ARG A 114 -0.37 -3.20 7.44
N GLY A 115 -0.21 -2.04 8.07
CA GLY A 115 0.36 -0.86 7.44
C GLY A 115 1.82 -1.06 7.06
N MET A 116 2.29 -0.30 6.08
CA MET A 116 3.70 -0.24 5.77
C MET A 116 4.46 0.44 6.91
N GLY A 117 5.62 -0.10 7.27
CA GLY A 117 6.50 0.47 8.30
C GLY A 117 6.39 -0.26 9.64
N ALA A 118 6.67 0.47 10.72
CA ALA A 118 6.77 -0.09 12.08
C ALA A 118 5.58 0.25 12.98
N LEU A 119 4.66 1.10 12.53
CA LEU A 119 3.56 1.58 13.36
C LEU A 119 2.33 0.67 13.24
N GLU A 120 1.68 0.42 14.37
CA GLU A 120 0.44 -0.32 14.49
C GLU A 120 -0.61 0.50 15.23
N TYR A 121 -1.86 0.40 14.79
CA TYR A 121 -2.98 1.19 15.30
C TYR A 121 -3.98 0.28 16.00
N CYS A 122 -4.35 0.59 17.24
CA CYS A 122 -5.28 -0.22 18.04
C CYS A 122 -6.37 0.62 18.70
N PRO A 123 -7.64 0.20 18.71
CA PRO A 123 -8.16 -1.06 18.18
C PRO A 123 -8.17 -1.10 16.65
N THR A 124 -8.09 -2.31 16.09
CA THR A 124 -8.34 -2.53 14.66
C THR A 124 -9.83 -2.39 14.39
N SER A 125 -10.17 -1.77 13.27
CA SER A 125 -11.54 -1.64 12.80
C SER A 125 -12.20 -3.00 12.56
N ASP A 126 -13.46 -3.17 12.96
CA ASP A 126 -14.26 -4.37 12.67
C ASP A 126 -14.49 -4.58 11.16
N TYR A 127 -14.31 -3.52 10.36
CA TYR A 127 -14.40 -3.57 8.91
C TYR A 127 -13.09 -4.00 8.24
N ALA A 128 -12.00 -4.18 9.01
CA ALA A 128 -10.78 -4.75 8.47
C ALA A 128 -11.05 -6.19 8.02
N THR A 129 -10.77 -6.46 6.75
CA THR A 129 -11.05 -7.75 6.10
C THR A 129 -10.25 -8.88 6.75
N GLN A 130 -10.94 -9.73 7.53
CA GLN A 130 -10.39 -10.99 8.02
C GLN A 130 -10.48 -12.03 6.89
N ASP A 131 -9.36 -12.35 6.27
CA ASP A 131 -9.32 -13.46 5.30
C ASP A 131 -8.84 -14.73 5.99
N ASN A 132 -9.70 -15.74 6.02
CA ASN A 132 -9.38 -17.07 6.52
C ASN A 132 -8.76 -17.97 5.44
N SER A 133 -8.95 -17.66 4.14
CA SER A 133 -8.50 -18.55 3.06
C SER A 133 -7.02 -18.37 2.75
N ASN A 134 -6.41 -17.21 3.02
CA ASN A 134 -4.97 -16.89 2.88
C ASN A 134 -4.35 -17.22 1.51
N TRP A 135 -5.14 -17.73 0.56
CA TRP A 135 -4.74 -18.25 -0.73
C TRP A 135 -5.72 -17.72 -1.76
N ILE A 136 -5.17 -17.23 -2.87
CA ILE A 136 -5.92 -16.66 -3.97
C ILE A 136 -5.27 -17.01 -5.30
N ASP A 137 -6.13 -17.28 -6.27
CA ASP A 137 -5.73 -17.38 -7.66
C ASP A 137 -5.37 -15.99 -8.22
N VAL A 138 -4.15 -15.84 -8.75
CA VAL A 138 -3.61 -14.56 -9.22
C VAL A 138 -4.41 -14.01 -10.40
N VAL A 139 -4.94 -14.90 -11.24
CA VAL A 139 -5.81 -14.53 -12.35
C VAL A 139 -7.07 -13.84 -11.84
N THR A 140 -7.77 -14.49 -10.90
CA THR A 140 -8.96 -13.92 -10.26
C THR A 140 -8.64 -12.57 -9.62
N LEU A 141 -7.50 -12.47 -8.91
CA LEU A 141 -7.07 -11.22 -8.28
C LEU A 141 -6.87 -10.10 -9.31
N GLY A 142 -6.27 -10.42 -10.47
CA GLY A 142 -5.99 -9.45 -11.52
C GLY A 142 -7.22 -9.01 -12.30
N GLU A 143 -8.14 -9.93 -12.61
CA GLU A 143 -9.41 -9.61 -13.26
C GLU A 143 -10.29 -8.74 -12.35
N GLU A 144 -10.39 -9.08 -11.07
CA GLU A 144 -11.14 -8.27 -10.10
C GLU A 144 -10.50 -6.89 -9.92
N ALA A 145 -9.17 -6.81 -9.84
CA ALA A 145 -8.49 -5.52 -9.76
C ALA A 145 -8.79 -4.63 -10.98
N GLN A 146 -8.90 -5.21 -12.17
CA GLN A 146 -9.27 -4.50 -13.40
C GLN A 146 -10.70 -3.99 -13.37
N LEU A 147 -11.67 -4.88 -13.13
CA LEU A 147 -13.10 -4.53 -13.05
C LEU A 147 -13.32 -3.42 -12.02
N LEU A 148 -12.64 -3.53 -10.89
CA LEU A 148 -12.72 -2.61 -9.77
C LEU A 148 -12.11 -1.27 -10.20
N TYR A 149 -10.93 -1.25 -10.79
CA TYR A 149 -10.29 -0.01 -11.27
C TYR A 149 -11.12 0.71 -12.35
N ASP A 150 -11.69 -0.04 -13.29
CA ASP A 150 -12.52 0.49 -14.39
C ASP A 150 -13.96 0.87 -13.96
N GLY A 151 -14.30 0.70 -12.68
CA GLY A 151 -15.63 1.04 -12.15
C GLY A 151 -16.74 0.09 -12.60
N GLN A 152 -16.38 -1.10 -13.08
CA GLN A 152 -17.32 -2.13 -13.54
C GLN A 152 -17.85 -2.99 -12.39
N THR A 153 -17.19 -2.96 -11.23
CA THR A 153 -17.68 -3.56 -9.99
C THR A 153 -17.43 -2.64 -8.80
N GLU A 154 -18.33 -2.70 -7.82
CA GLU A 154 -18.16 -2.08 -6.50
C GLU A 154 -17.76 -3.10 -5.43
N THR A 155 -17.80 -4.39 -5.75
CA THR A 155 -17.45 -5.45 -4.81
C THR A 155 -15.95 -5.61 -4.76
N VAL A 156 -15.37 -5.43 -3.57
CA VAL A 156 -13.95 -5.71 -3.32
C VAL A 156 -13.82 -7.09 -2.73
N LEU A 157 -12.97 -7.93 -3.34
CA LEU A 157 -12.53 -9.18 -2.72
C LEU A 157 -11.70 -8.88 -1.47
N ALA A 158 -11.96 -9.60 -0.37
CA ALA A 158 -11.19 -9.45 0.87
C ALA A 158 -9.69 -9.63 0.65
N GLN A 159 -9.29 -10.56 -0.23
CA GLN A 159 -7.91 -10.78 -0.59
C GLN A 159 -7.30 -9.59 -1.35
N LEU A 160 -8.06 -8.93 -2.22
CA LEU A 160 -7.59 -7.72 -2.92
C LEU A 160 -7.47 -6.53 -1.97
N ALA A 161 -8.42 -6.38 -1.03
CA ALA A 161 -8.33 -5.39 0.04
C ALA A 161 -7.10 -5.62 0.95
N ASN A 162 -6.77 -6.88 1.22
CA ASN A 162 -5.61 -7.28 2.04
C ASN A 162 -4.28 -7.16 1.29
N ALA A 163 -4.27 -7.43 -0.01
CA ALA A 163 -3.08 -7.33 -0.86
C ALA A 163 -2.87 -5.92 -1.42
N GLY A 164 -3.85 -5.01 -1.26
CA GLY A 164 -3.76 -3.64 -1.75
C GLY A 164 -2.52 -2.93 -1.22
N SER A 165 -1.60 -2.59 -2.12
CA SER A 165 -0.37 -1.87 -1.78
C SER A 165 -0.64 -0.40 -1.52
N SER A 166 0.11 0.20 -0.60
CA SER A 166 0.44 1.62 -0.67
C SER A 166 1.51 1.81 -1.75
N GLY A 167 1.32 2.75 -2.67
CA GLY A 167 2.28 3.16 -3.69
C GLY A 167 1.66 3.34 -5.07
N GLY A 168 1.13 4.51 -5.41
CA GLY A 168 0.53 4.90 -6.69
C GLY A 168 -0.99 4.70 -6.81
N ALA A 169 -1.55 5.24 -7.89
CA ALA A 169 -2.99 5.16 -8.17
C ALA A 169 -3.41 3.92 -8.98
N ARG A 170 -2.45 3.13 -9.49
CA ARG A 170 -2.69 2.02 -10.43
C ARG A 170 -3.02 0.70 -9.72
N PRO A 171 -3.81 -0.19 -10.33
CA PRO A 171 -4.19 -1.46 -9.73
C PRO A 171 -2.98 -2.38 -9.51
N LYS A 172 -2.79 -2.80 -8.26
CA LYS A 172 -1.66 -3.65 -7.86
C LYS A 172 -1.95 -4.45 -6.59
N ALA A 173 -1.21 -5.54 -6.41
CA ALA A 173 -1.30 -6.38 -5.23
C ALA A 173 0.09 -6.82 -4.73
N GLN A 174 0.29 -6.71 -3.42
CA GLN A 174 1.40 -7.33 -2.70
C GLN A 174 0.99 -8.74 -2.31
N ILE A 175 1.67 -9.73 -2.86
CA ILE A 175 1.34 -11.15 -2.67
C ILE A 175 2.61 -11.97 -2.51
N TYR A 176 2.46 -13.18 -1.99
CA TYR A 176 3.53 -14.15 -1.83
C TYR A 176 3.33 -15.29 -2.85
N LEU A 177 4.32 -15.52 -3.70
CA LEU A 177 4.28 -16.52 -4.79
C LEU A 177 5.37 -17.57 -4.59
N GLN A 178 5.12 -18.77 -5.09
CA GLN A 178 6.18 -19.76 -5.25
C GLN A 178 7.00 -19.42 -6.50
N ARG A 179 8.33 -19.61 -6.44
CA ARG A 179 9.26 -19.21 -7.52
C ARG A 179 8.84 -19.73 -8.91
N ASP A 180 8.37 -20.97 -8.96
CA ASP A 180 8.05 -21.68 -10.20
C ASP A 180 6.54 -21.77 -10.47
N ASN A 181 5.71 -21.12 -9.63
CA ASN A 181 4.26 -21.15 -9.78
C ASN A 181 3.64 -19.78 -9.45
N THR A 182 3.13 -19.11 -10.48
CA THR A 182 2.48 -17.81 -10.41
C THR A 182 0.96 -17.88 -10.40
N THR A 183 0.35 -19.08 -10.36
CA THR A 183 -1.12 -19.21 -10.36
C THR A 183 -1.72 -18.99 -8.99
N LEU A 184 -1.08 -19.51 -7.93
CA LEU A 184 -1.60 -19.45 -6.57
C LEU A 184 -0.71 -18.58 -5.69
N ALA A 185 -1.33 -17.62 -5.02
CA ALA A 185 -0.64 -16.66 -4.17
C ALA A 185 -1.21 -16.63 -2.76
N SER A 186 -0.39 -16.20 -1.82
CA SER A 186 -0.82 -15.90 -0.45
C SER A 186 -0.81 -14.40 -0.19
N THR A 187 -1.75 -13.90 0.60
CA THR A 187 -1.81 -12.50 1.07
C THR A 187 -0.95 -12.29 2.32
N ILE A 188 -0.48 -13.37 2.93
CA ILE A 188 0.40 -13.38 4.12
C ILE A 188 1.69 -14.16 3.83
N GLU A 189 2.74 -13.86 4.61
CA GLU A 189 3.99 -14.59 4.52
C GLU A 189 3.80 -16.06 4.93
N LYS A 190 4.35 -16.97 4.11
CA LYS A 190 4.38 -18.41 4.38
C LYS A 190 5.74 -18.96 3.96
N SER A 191 6.19 -19.99 4.67
CA SER A 191 7.45 -20.69 4.34
C SER A 191 7.44 -21.18 2.89
N GLY A 192 8.53 -20.93 2.17
CA GLY A 192 8.70 -21.34 0.77
C GLY A 192 8.08 -20.39 -0.27
N LEU A 193 7.40 -19.32 0.15
CA LEU A 193 6.91 -18.28 -0.76
C LEU A 193 7.81 -17.05 -0.72
N GLU A 194 7.94 -16.39 -1.87
CA GLU A 194 8.70 -15.16 -2.04
C GLU A 194 7.76 -13.95 -2.14
N PRO A 195 8.18 -12.76 -1.71
CA PRO A 195 7.36 -11.55 -1.77
C PRO A 195 7.36 -10.91 -3.18
N TRP A 196 6.18 -10.66 -3.73
CA TRP A 196 6.00 -10.04 -5.03
C TRP A 196 5.04 -8.86 -4.96
N LEU A 197 5.26 -7.88 -5.84
CA LEU A 197 4.30 -6.84 -6.20
C LEU A 197 3.85 -7.12 -7.63
N VAL A 198 2.58 -7.47 -7.81
CA VAL A 198 1.99 -7.65 -9.14
C VAL A 198 1.25 -6.37 -9.53
N LYS A 199 1.62 -5.81 -10.67
CA LYS A 199 0.98 -4.64 -11.28
C LYS A 199 0.03 -5.12 -12.38
N PHE A 200 -1.25 -4.86 -12.17
CA PHE A 200 -2.29 -5.19 -13.15
C PHE A 200 -2.44 -4.02 -14.13
N THR A 201 -2.97 -4.30 -15.31
CA THR A 201 -3.21 -3.31 -16.36
C THR A 201 -4.70 -3.13 -16.58
N SER A 202 -5.17 -1.96 -16.99
CA SER A 202 -6.58 -1.73 -17.31
C SER A 202 -6.69 -0.90 -18.59
N ALA A 203 -7.82 -0.99 -19.28
CA ALA A 203 -8.09 -0.20 -20.48
C ALA A 203 -8.12 1.32 -20.22
N SER A 204 -8.33 1.73 -18.97
CA SER A 204 -8.39 3.13 -18.55
C SER A 204 -7.01 3.75 -18.27
N LEU A 205 -5.93 2.97 -18.39
CA LEU A 205 -4.56 3.48 -18.28
C LEU A 205 -4.07 4.08 -19.61
N ASP A 206 -3.04 4.92 -19.56
CA ASP A 206 -2.52 5.65 -20.73
C ASP A 206 -2.08 4.72 -21.87
N LEU A 207 -1.39 3.61 -21.55
CA LEU A 207 -1.04 2.55 -22.50
C LEU A 207 -2.01 1.36 -22.44
N GLY A 208 -3.17 1.52 -21.81
CA GLY A 208 -4.17 0.47 -21.62
C GLY A 208 -3.56 -0.82 -21.07
N HIS A 209 -3.78 -1.92 -21.78
CA HIS A 209 -3.28 -3.25 -21.41
C HIS A 209 -1.80 -3.51 -21.76
N GLU A 210 -1.10 -2.56 -22.36
CA GLU A 210 0.32 -2.67 -22.74
C GLU A 210 1.29 -2.16 -21.65
N GLU A 211 0.80 -1.48 -20.60
CA GLU A 211 1.63 -0.90 -19.53
C GLU A 211 2.62 -1.92 -18.92
N GLY A 212 2.18 -3.16 -18.69
CA GLY A 212 3.03 -4.21 -18.12
C GLY A 212 4.19 -4.60 -19.04
N LEU A 213 3.94 -4.65 -20.36
CA LEU A 213 4.98 -4.92 -21.37
C LEU A 213 5.93 -3.74 -21.51
N CYS A 214 5.39 -2.52 -21.50
CA CYS A 214 6.18 -1.30 -21.59
C CYS A 214 7.14 -1.19 -20.40
N GLU A 215 6.64 -1.39 -19.18
CA GLU A 215 7.49 -1.36 -17.98
C GLU A 215 8.53 -2.49 -17.98
N ALA A 216 8.17 -3.69 -18.44
CA ALA A 216 9.13 -4.79 -18.64
C ALA A 216 10.24 -4.42 -19.63
N ALA A 217 9.90 -3.79 -20.77
CA ALA A 217 10.90 -3.34 -21.74
C ALA A 217 11.87 -2.30 -21.14
N TYR A 218 11.36 -1.36 -20.32
CA TYR A 218 12.22 -0.42 -19.60
C TYR A 218 13.13 -1.11 -18.59
N LEU A 219 12.63 -2.10 -17.84
CA LEU A 219 13.45 -2.88 -16.91
C LEU A 219 14.54 -3.67 -17.65
N THR A 220 14.24 -4.24 -18.81
CA THR A 220 15.23 -4.88 -19.68
C THR A 220 16.31 -3.91 -20.14
N MET A 221 15.93 -2.74 -20.66
CA MET A 221 16.89 -1.74 -21.14
C MET A 221 17.76 -1.20 -19.99
N ALA A 222 17.18 -0.97 -18.82
CA ALA A 222 17.92 -0.54 -17.63
C ALA A 222 18.97 -1.59 -17.21
N ALA A 223 18.59 -2.88 -17.17
CA ALA A 223 19.53 -3.96 -16.88
C ALA A 223 20.67 -4.04 -17.90
N GLN A 224 20.37 -3.90 -19.19
CA GLN A 224 21.37 -3.87 -20.26
C GLN A 224 22.31 -2.67 -20.16
N ALA A 225 21.83 -1.54 -19.61
CA ALA A 225 22.64 -0.37 -19.31
C ALA A 225 23.44 -0.49 -17.99
N GLY A 226 23.38 -1.61 -17.29
CA GLY A 226 24.07 -1.84 -16.03
C GLY A 226 23.41 -1.20 -14.82
N ILE A 227 22.14 -0.77 -14.93
CA ILE A 227 21.34 -0.28 -13.80
C ILE A 227 20.80 -1.50 -13.05
N ASP A 228 20.93 -1.49 -11.72
CA ASP A 228 20.34 -2.51 -10.86
C ASP A 228 18.80 -2.43 -10.92
N VAL A 229 18.16 -3.56 -11.20
CA VAL A 229 16.70 -3.67 -11.33
C VAL A 229 16.19 -4.84 -10.50
N PRO A 230 14.95 -4.76 -9.96
CA PRO A 230 14.34 -5.90 -9.30
C PRO A 230 14.24 -7.12 -10.22
N GLN A 231 14.29 -8.32 -9.63
CA GLN A 231 13.87 -9.51 -10.36
C GLN A 231 12.41 -9.35 -10.77
N TRP A 232 12.10 -9.65 -12.02
CA TRP A 232 10.76 -9.47 -12.56
C TRP A 232 10.39 -10.59 -13.51
N GLN A 233 9.08 -10.78 -13.69
CA GLN A 233 8.51 -11.70 -14.66
C GLN A 233 7.16 -11.17 -15.15
N LEU A 234 6.75 -11.61 -16.34
CA LEU A 234 5.41 -11.37 -16.85
C LEU A 234 4.51 -12.55 -16.49
N ILE A 235 3.32 -12.25 -15.99
CA ILE A 235 2.25 -13.21 -15.76
C ILE A 235 1.27 -13.07 -16.92
N THR A 236 1.03 -14.16 -17.65
CA THR A 236 0.09 -14.20 -18.76
C THR A 236 -1.33 -14.43 -18.21
N PRO A 237 -2.27 -13.50 -18.43
CA PRO A 237 -3.68 -13.70 -18.10
C PRO A 237 -4.32 -14.78 -18.97
N PRO A 238 -5.52 -15.29 -18.64
CA PRO A 238 -6.25 -16.21 -19.50
C PRO A 238 -6.57 -15.60 -20.87
N GLU A 239 -6.75 -16.44 -21.89
CA GLU A 239 -7.03 -16.00 -23.27
C GLU A 239 -8.25 -15.06 -23.41
N LYS A 240 -9.20 -15.12 -22.47
CA LYS A 240 -10.40 -14.27 -22.46
C LYS A 240 -10.18 -12.90 -21.82
N SER A 241 -9.06 -12.71 -21.12
CA SER A 241 -8.74 -11.43 -20.49
C SER A 241 -8.35 -10.41 -21.56
N PRO A 242 -8.78 -9.15 -21.44
CA PRO A 242 -8.29 -8.08 -22.32
C PRO A 242 -6.84 -7.70 -22.03
N ALA A 243 -6.29 -8.11 -20.88
CA ALA A 243 -4.91 -7.86 -20.50
C ALA A 243 -3.93 -8.78 -21.25
N ILE A 244 -2.85 -8.20 -21.76
CA ILE A 244 -1.82 -8.95 -22.49
C ILE A 244 -0.83 -9.60 -21.53
N ALA A 245 -0.37 -8.84 -20.54
CA ALA A 245 0.52 -9.33 -19.49
C ALA A 245 0.42 -8.45 -18.23
N TRP A 246 0.60 -9.07 -17.07
CA TRP A 246 0.81 -8.36 -15.81
C TRP A 246 2.27 -8.44 -15.39
N LEU A 247 2.80 -7.37 -14.83
CA LEU A 247 4.20 -7.31 -14.40
C LEU A 247 4.30 -7.69 -12.91
N ALA A 248 5.04 -8.74 -12.62
CA ALA A 248 5.38 -9.13 -11.25
C ALA A 248 6.82 -8.72 -10.94
N LEU A 249 7.00 -7.98 -9.85
CA LEU A 249 8.28 -7.49 -9.35
C LEU A 249 8.57 -8.13 -8.00
N ARG A 250 9.72 -8.78 -7.86
CA ARG A 250 10.16 -9.33 -6.58
C ARG A 250 10.50 -8.17 -5.65
N ARG A 251 9.95 -8.19 -4.44
CA ARG A 251 10.19 -7.15 -3.45
C ARG A 251 11.52 -7.42 -2.74
N PHE A 252 12.33 -6.38 -2.61
CA PHE A 252 13.53 -6.40 -1.77
C PHE A 252 13.10 -6.32 -0.29
N GLY A 253 13.63 -7.20 0.56
CA GLY A 253 13.47 -7.09 2.02
C GLY A 253 12.48 -8.04 2.73
N ALA A 254 11.93 -9.07 2.08
CA ALA A 254 11.14 -10.10 2.78
C ALA A 254 11.86 -11.45 2.95
N SER A 255 13.18 -11.42 3.10
CA SER A 255 13.96 -12.54 3.63
C SER A 255 14.36 -12.23 5.07
N THR A 256 13.81 -12.98 6.02
CA THR A 256 14.33 -13.28 7.37
C THR A 256 15.13 -12.18 8.07
N ALA A 257 14.52 -11.57 9.10
CA ALA A 257 15.16 -10.77 10.16
C ALA A 257 16.14 -9.67 9.69
N HIS A 258 15.87 -8.43 10.10
CA HIS A 258 16.70 -7.26 9.85
C HIS A 258 16.61 -6.70 8.43
N HIS A 259 15.57 -5.90 8.20
CA HIS A 259 15.63 -4.51 7.72
C HIS A 259 14.26 -4.18 7.11
N ASN A 260 13.37 -3.60 7.92
CA ASN A 260 12.24 -2.81 7.40
C ASN A 260 12.81 -1.51 6.82
N MET A 261 13.53 -1.61 5.70
CA MET A 261 13.65 -0.49 4.79
C MET A 261 12.42 -0.54 3.89
N ALA A 262 11.50 0.41 4.11
CA ALA A 262 10.54 0.79 3.11
C ALA A 262 11.32 1.28 1.88
N VAL A 263 11.70 0.37 0.99
CA VAL A 263 12.10 0.75 -0.36
C VAL A 263 10.80 1.15 -1.03
N ILE A 264 10.54 2.45 -0.97
CA ILE A 264 9.49 3.06 -1.75
C ILE A 264 9.79 2.68 -3.19
N THR A 265 8.93 1.86 -3.78
CA THR A 265 8.99 1.56 -5.21
C THR A 265 8.48 2.81 -5.94
N PHE A 266 9.23 3.92 -5.84
CA PHE A 266 9.19 5.02 -6.79
C PHE A 266 9.95 4.55 -8.04
N ILE A 267 9.39 3.55 -8.74
CA ILE A 267 9.36 3.66 -10.19
C ILE A 267 7.99 4.28 -10.49
N VAL A 268 7.79 5.48 -9.97
CA VAL A 268 6.96 6.44 -10.67
C VAL A 268 7.94 6.95 -11.71
N LEU A 269 7.76 6.48 -12.93
CA LEU A 269 8.35 7.09 -14.10
C LEU A 269 7.20 7.89 -14.72
N PRO A 270 6.70 8.98 -14.08
CA PRO A 270 5.57 9.69 -14.65
C PRO A 270 6.17 10.58 -15.72
N VAL A 271 6.08 10.19 -17.00
CA VAL A 271 6.09 11.13 -18.13
C VAL A 271 7.42 11.90 -18.38
N CYS A 272 8.36 11.97 -17.44
CA CYS A 272 9.61 12.73 -17.55
C CYS A 272 10.59 12.10 -18.53
N LEU A 273 10.66 10.77 -18.64
CA LEU A 273 11.47 10.15 -19.70
C LEU A 273 10.85 10.29 -21.09
N MET A 274 9.54 10.53 -21.20
CA MET A 274 8.91 10.80 -22.49
C MET A 274 9.42 12.12 -23.09
N TRP A 275 9.79 13.10 -22.25
CA TRP A 275 10.40 14.35 -22.72
C TRP A 275 11.92 14.28 -22.91
N ILE A 276 12.60 13.33 -22.28
CA ILE A 276 14.07 13.16 -22.43
C ILE A 276 14.41 12.28 -23.65
N PHE A 277 13.57 11.30 -24.01
CA PHE A 277 13.87 10.35 -25.11
C PHE A 277 13.20 10.65 -26.45
N VAL A 278 12.08 11.38 -26.49
CA VAL A 278 11.47 11.82 -27.77
C VAL A 278 12.42 12.71 -28.61
N PRO A 279 13.25 13.60 -28.02
CA PRO A 279 14.25 14.33 -28.80
C PRO A 279 15.40 13.44 -29.29
N LEU A 280 15.77 12.38 -28.56
CA LEU A 280 16.89 11.50 -28.94
C LEU A 280 16.55 10.63 -30.15
N LEU A 281 15.30 10.18 -30.28
CA LEU A 281 14.85 9.44 -31.48
C LEU A 281 14.79 10.30 -32.74
N LEU A 282 14.65 11.62 -32.61
CA LEU A 282 14.65 12.57 -33.73
C LEU A 282 16.07 12.97 -34.17
N ILE A 283 17.07 12.86 -33.30
CA ILE A 283 18.48 13.17 -33.62
C ILE A 283 19.17 12.01 -34.36
N MET A 284 18.66 10.78 -34.28
CA MET A 284 19.22 9.62 -34.99
C MET A 284 18.69 9.44 -36.44
N LYS A 285 18.04 10.45 -37.01
CA LYS A 285 17.55 10.45 -38.41
C LYS A 285 18.31 11.35 -39.38
N HIS A 286 19.50 11.84 -39.01
CA HIS A 286 20.43 12.51 -39.91
C HIS A 286 21.84 11.94 -39.80
#